data_AF-A0A7S3CZ41-F1
#
_entry.id   AF-A0A7S3CZ41-F1
#
_cell.length_a   1.000
_cell.length_b   1.000
_cell.length_c   1.000
_cell.angle_alpha   90.00
_cell.angle_beta   90.00
_cell.angle_gamma   90.00
#
_symmetry.space_group_name_H-M   'P 1'
#
loop_
_entity.id
_entity.type
_entity.pdbx_description
1 polymer ?
#
loop_
_entity_poly.entity_id
_entity_poly.type
_entity_poly.pdbx_seq_one_letter_code
_entity_poly.pdbx_strand_id
1 'polypeptide(L)'
;TSFSHVWLEVGRKGGERHHTSPAKSKRSKKRRAEQKREVVVNMAARSLSAARILKSVRDLMKNYQTGAPLACIIVPTDDPHLSEYVSERYKRRHFVSRFTGSQGTAVITHDQACLWADGRYFLQAEQQLDPSMWTLMKQHTDGCPTVEEWVRNTLSEGDAVGVDASTFSYSTYESMQKKLDKKGIKLVPTSFNLIDVVRAQLEGEGEEGGSGGKVGGGE
;
A
#
# COMPACT_ATOMS: atom_id res chain seq x y z
N THR A 1 -67.95 57.32 -24.66
CA THR A 1 -66.74 57.65 -23.86
C THR A 1 -65.64 56.70 -24.30
N SER A 2 -64.91 57.04 -25.35
CA SER A 2 -63.55 57.62 -25.32
C SER A 2 -62.54 56.75 -24.56
N PHE A 3 -61.63 56.06 -25.26
CA PHE A 3 -60.27 56.57 -25.47
C PHE A 3 -59.47 55.67 -26.43
N SER A 4 -58.64 56.33 -27.22
CA SER A 4 -57.82 55.84 -28.33
C SER A 4 -56.46 55.29 -27.87
N HIS A 5 -55.86 54.44 -28.73
CA HIS A 5 -54.43 54.26 -29.05
C HIS A 5 -53.34 54.35 -27.97
N VAL A 6 -52.38 53.40 -27.99
CA VAL A 6 -50.95 53.65 -28.31
C VAL A 6 -50.16 52.32 -28.23
N TRP A 7 -49.38 52.06 -29.28
CA TRP A 7 -48.31 51.06 -29.36
C TRP A 7 -47.08 51.53 -28.58
N LEU A 8 -46.38 50.62 -27.89
CA LEU A 8 -44.97 50.82 -27.53
C LEU A 8 -44.22 49.50 -27.41
N GLU A 9 -43.44 49.24 -28.46
CA GLU A 9 -42.45 48.19 -28.59
C GLU A 9 -41.14 48.62 -27.93
N VAL A 10 -40.70 47.92 -26.88
CA VAL A 10 -39.32 48.00 -26.38
C VAL A 10 -38.95 46.63 -25.79
N GLY A 11 -38.03 45.89 -26.42
CA GLY A 11 -36.70 45.77 -25.83
C GLY A 11 -36.14 44.35 -25.92
N ARG A 12 -35.62 43.98 -27.09
CA ARG A 12 -34.82 42.78 -27.34
C ARG A 12 -33.44 42.95 -26.65
N LYS A 13 -33.26 42.44 -25.43
CA LYS A 13 -31.95 42.43 -24.77
C LYS A 13 -31.02 41.43 -25.46
N GLY A 14 -29.95 41.97 -26.05
CA GLY A 14 -28.90 41.22 -26.71
C GLY A 14 -28.16 40.30 -25.75
N GLY A 15 -27.98 39.05 -26.15
CA GLY A 15 -27.05 38.14 -25.50
C GLY A 15 -25.62 38.57 -25.82
N GLU A 16 -24.89 39.02 -24.80
CA GLU A 16 -23.44 39.12 -24.84
C GLU A 16 -22.86 37.71 -25.00
N ARG A 17 -22.54 37.34 -26.26
CA ARG A 17 -21.65 36.22 -26.53
C ARG A 17 -20.24 36.62 -26.12
N HIS A 18 -19.87 36.31 -24.88
CA HIS A 18 -18.47 36.33 -24.44
C HIS A 18 -17.63 35.47 -25.39
N HIS A 19 -16.92 36.13 -26.31
CA HIS A 19 -16.00 35.51 -27.24
C HIS A 19 -14.78 35.03 -26.44
N THR A 20 -14.86 33.83 -25.85
CA THR A 20 -13.68 33.22 -25.24
C THR A 20 -12.67 32.91 -26.35
N SER A 21 -11.48 33.51 -26.27
CA SER A 21 -10.43 33.31 -27.26
C SER A 21 -10.10 31.80 -27.38
N PRO A 22 -10.17 31.21 -28.60
CA PRO A 22 -9.92 29.78 -28.82
C PRO A 22 -8.57 29.29 -28.26
N ALA A 23 -7.57 30.17 -28.19
CA ALA A 23 -6.25 29.89 -27.64
C ALA A 23 -6.27 29.64 -26.12
N LYS A 24 -7.10 30.37 -25.35
CA LYS A 24 -7.25 30.17 -23.90
C LYS A 24 -7.91 28.81 -23.58
N SER A 25 -8.90 28.43 -24.39
CA SER A 25 -9.59 27.13 -24.32
C SER A 25 -8.66 25.96 -24.64
N LYS A 26 -7.86 26.05 -25.72
CA LYS A 26 -6.89 25.01 -26.10
C LYS A 26 -5.78 24.84 -25.04
N ARG A 27 -5.28 25.94 -24.46
CA ARG A 27 -4.25 25.92 -23.40
C ARG A 27 -4.76 25.29 -22.10
N SER A 28 -6.01 25.54 -21.72
CA SER A 28 -6.65 24.92 -20.55
C SER A 28 -6.84 23.41 -20.72
N LYS A 29 -7.34 22.97 -21.89
CA LYS A 29 -7.47 21.54 -22.22
C LYS A 29 -6.13 20.82 -22.22
N LYS A 30 -5.08 21.44 -22.78
CA LYS A 30 -3.71 20.90 -22.77
C LYS A 30 -3.19 20.70 -21.34
N ARG A 31 -3.33 21.69 -20.46
CA ARG A 31 -2.93 21.60 -19.04
C ARG A 31 -3.65 20.48 -18.30
N ARG A 32 -4.97 20.33 -18.49
CA ARG A 32 -5.75 19.26 -17.83
C ARG A 32 -5.34 17.87 -18.31
N ALA A 33 -5.02 17.72 -19.59
CA ALA A 33 -4.52 16.46 -20.14
C ALA A 33 -3.12 16.11 -19.61
N GLU A 34 -2.23 17.10 -19.51
CA GLU A 34 -0.87 16.94 -18.96
C GLU A 34 -0.91 16.56 -17.48
N GLN A 35 -1.73 17.25 -16.67
CA GLN A 35 -1.93 16.91 -15.26
C GLN A 35 -2.52 15.50 -15.09
N LYS A 36 -3.49 15.11 -15.93
CA LYS A 36 -4.04 13.75 -15.90
C LYS A 36 -2.98 12.71 -16.25
N ARG A 37 -2.13 12.98 -17.25
CA ARG A 37 -1.02 12.09 -17.64
C ARG A 37 -0.01 11.94 -16.51
N GLU A 38 0.39 13.03 -15.88
CA GLU A 38 1.33 13.03 -14.75
C GLU A 38 0.82 12.18 -13.57
N VAL A 39 -0.47 12.32 -13.22
CA VAL A 39 -1.11 11.50 -12.17
C VAL A 39 -1.03 10.01 -12.51
N VAL A 40 -1.32 9.63 -13.76
CA VAL A 40 -1.27 8.22 -14.21
C VAL A 40 0.16 7.67 -14.15
N VAL A 41 1.15 8.46 -14.60
CA VAL A 41 2.57 8.06 -14.55
C VAL A 41 3.03 7.86 -13.10
N ASN A 42 2.69 8.78 -12.20
CA ASN A 42 3.03 8.68 -10.78
C ASN A 42 2.35 7.47 -10.11
N MET A 43 1.11 7.16 -10.47
CA MET A 43 0.41 5.98 -9.99
C MET A 43 1.10 4.69 -10.48
N ALA A 44 1.44 4.61 -11.77
CA ALA A 44 2.13 3.45 -12.33
C ALA A 44 3.53 3.23 -11.70
N ALA A 45 4.30 4.30 -11.49
CA ALA A 45 5.60 4.22 -10.82
C ALA A 45 5.47 3.71 -9.38
N ARG A 46 4.44 4.17 -8.64
CA ARG A 46 4.14 3.68 -7.29
C ARG A 46 3.78 2.20 -7.29
N SER A 47 2.89 1.76 -8.19
CA SER A 47 2.53 0.34 -8.31
C SER A 47 3.74 -0.53 -8.67
N LEU A 48 4.59 -0.11 -9.61
CA LEU A 48 5.83 -0.84 -9.94
C LEU A 48 6.76 -0.96 -8.72
N SER A 49 6.92 0.12 -7.95
CA SER A 49 7.74 0.09 -6.74
C SER A 49 7.17 -0.85 -5.67
N ALA A 50 5.85 -0.86 -5.48
CA ALA A 50 5.18 -1.76 -4.53
C ALA A 50 5.26 -3.23 -4.98
N ALA A 51 5.11 -3.50 -6.27
CA ALA A 51 5.27 -4.84 -6.84
C ALA A 51 6.70 -5.37 -6.64
N ARG A 52 7.72 -4.52 -6.83
CA ARG A 52 9.13 -4.87 -6.58
C ARG A 52 9.38 -5.18 -5.10
N ILE A 53 8.79 -4.41 -4.18
CA ILE A 53 8.90 -4.68 -2.74
C ILE A 53 8.28 -6.03 -2.39
N LEU A 54 7.04 -6.29 -2.80
CA LEU A 54 6.37 -7.58 -2.52
C LEU A 54 7.12 -8.77 -3.12
N LYS A 55 7.63 -8.62 -4.35
CA LYS A 55 8.48 -9.65 -4.96
C LYS A 55 9.71 -9.93 -4.11
N SER A 56 10.43 -8.89 -3.68
CA SER A 56 11.65 -9.02 -2.88
C SER A 56 11.38 -9.67 -1.51
N VAL A 57 10.27 -9.30 -0.86
CA VAL A 57 9.81 -9.94 0.38
C VAL A 57 9.55 -11.43 0.15
N ARG A 58 8.81 -11.78 -0.90
CA ARG A 58 8.47 -13.18 -1.23
C ARG A 58 9.70 -14.01 -1.58
N ASP A 59 10.66 -13.43 -2.29
CA ASP A 59 11.92 -14.08 -2.62
C ASP A 59 12.76 -14.32 -1.35
N LEU A 60 12.79 -13.35 -0.43
CA LEU A 60 13.47 -13.52 0.87
C LEU A 60 12.78 -14.57 1.75
N MET A 61 11.45 -14.63 1.77
CA MET A 61 10.69 -15.67 2.49
C MET A 61 11.03 -17.09 2.02
N LYS A 62 11.17 -17.30 0.70
CA LYS A 62 11.53 -18.59 0.11
C LYS A 62 12.95 -19.04 0.51
N ASN A 63 13.85 -18.08 0.65
CA ASN A 63 15.27 -18.32 0.96
C ASN A 63 15.58 -18.23 2.46
N TYR A 64 14.58 -17.99 3.31
CA TYR A 64 14.78 -17.87 4.74
C TYR A 64 15.19 -19.23 5.31
N GLN A 65 16.34 -19.27 6.00
CA GLN A 65 16.93 -20.51 6.51
C GLN A 65 16.26 -20.94 7.82
N THR A 66 15.03 -21.39 7.69
CA THR A 66 14.33 -22.21 8.68
C THR A 66 14.22 -23.61 8.09
N GLY A 67 14.07 -24.65 8.92
CA GLY A 67 14.02 -26.05 8.42
C GLY A 67 13.03 -26.30 7.26
N ALA A 68 12.06 -25.39 7.05
CA ALA A 68 11.31 -25.20 5.81
C ALA A 68 11.22 -23.70 5.45
N PRO A 69 10.95 -23.32 4.18
CA PRO A 69 10.69 -21.94 3.78
C PRO A 69 9.52 -21.31 4.54
N LEU A 70 9.51 -19.98 4.68
CA LEU A 70 8.38 -19.25 5.25
C LEU A 70 7.26 -19.15 4.22
N ALA A 71 6.13 -19.80 4.46
CA ALA A 71 4.94 -19.72 3.61
C ALA A 71 4.21 -18.38 3.75
N CYS A 72 4.35 -17.75 4.91
CA CYS A 72 3.66 -16.51 5.27
C CYS A 72 4.53 -15.67 6.22
N ILE A 73 4.38 -14.34 6.18
CA ILE A 73 4.87 -13.45 7.24
C ILE A 73 3.77 -12.49 7.69
N ILE A 74 3.82 -12.12 8.97
CA ILE A 74 2.91 -11.14 9.58
C ILE A 74 3.70 -9.88 9.94
N VAL A 75 3.22 -8.73 9.47
CA VAL A 75 3.85 -7.42 9.64
C VAL A 75 2.88 -6.51 10.40
N PRO A 76 2.99 -6.44 11.74
CA PRO A 76 2.15 -5.57 12.56
C PRO A 76 2.57 -4.10 12.44
N THR A 77 1.86 -3.23 13.16
CA THR A 77 2.25 -1.81 13.32
C THR A 77 3.45 -1.68 14.22
N ASP A 78 3.50 -2.52 15.24
CA ASP A 78 4.25 -2.33 16.47
C ASP A 78 5.76 -2.22 16.27
N ASP A 79 6.39 -1.45 17.15
CA ASP A 79 7.84 -1.42 17.33
C ASP A 79 8.24 -2.33 18.52
N PRO A 80 9.54 -2.45 18.85
CA PRO A 80 9.99 -3.28 19.97
C PRO A 80 9.45 -2.91 21.35
N HIS A 81 8.81 -1.74 21.49
CA HIS A 81 8.26 -1.24 22.74
C HIS A 81 6.73 -1.23 22.75
N LEU A 82 6.09 -1.71 21.68
CA LEU A 82 4.64 -1.66 21.49
C LEU A 82 4.11 -0.22 21.65
N SER A 83 4.87 0.74 21.10
CA SER A 83 4.57 2.16 21.18
C SER A 83 3.25 2.50 20.48
N GLU A 84 2.50 3.46 21.03
CA GLU A 84 1.27 3.97 20.39
C GLU A 84 1.55 4.59 19.01
N TYR A 85 2.68 5.28 18.86
CA TYR A 85 3.14 5.86 17.61
C TYR A 85 4.55 5.37 17.28
N VAL A 86 4.67 4.71 16.13
CA VAL A 86 5.95 4.14 15.69
C VAL A 86 6.78 5.15 14.90
N SER A 87 8.09 5.16 15.16
CA SER A 87 9.04 5.98 14.40
C SER A 87 9.15 5.52 12.95
N GLU A 88 9.63 6.39 12.06
CA GLU A 88 9.71 6.10 10.62
C GLU A 88 10.46 4.80 10.31
N ARG A 89 11.52 4.51 11.08
CA ARG A 89 12.29 3.27 10.94
C ARG A 89 11.43 2.01 11.08
N TYR A 90 10.45 2.04 12.01
CA TYR A 90 9.58 0.91 12.31
C TYR A 90 8.28 0.87 11.51
N LYS A 91 8.04 1.82 10.59
CA LYS A 91 6.87 1.84 9.68
C LYS A 91 6.96 0.78 8.57
N ARG A 92 7.20 -0.47 8.95
CA ARG A 92 7.42 -1.62 8.06
C ARG A 92 6.17 -1.97 7.27
N ARG A 93 4.99 -2.00 7.90
CA ARG A 93 3.71 -2.16 7.20
C ARG A 93 3.51 -1.08 6.14
N HIS A 94 3.79 0.17 6.48
CA HIS A 94 3.66 1.28 5.53
C HIS A 94 4.59 1.09 4.33
N PHE A 95 5.85 0.72 4.57
CA PHE A 95 6.82 0.46 3.51
C PHE A 95 6.32 -0.59 2.51
N VAL A 96 5.78 -1.73 2.98
CA VAL A 96 5.33 -2.82 2.09
C VAL A 96 3.98 -2.56 1.42
N SER A 97 3.04 -1.91 2.11
CA SER A 97 1.66 -1.78 1.64
C SER A 97 1.30 -0.39 1.10
N ARG A 98 2.12 0.62 1.38
CA ARG A 98 1.84 2.06 1.17
C ARG A 98 0.67 2.61 1.98
N PHE A 99 0.02 1.80 2.81
CA PHE A 99 -1.02 2.23 3.72
C PHE A 99 -0.42 3.02 4.90
N THR A 100 -0.92 4.23 5.14
CA THR A 100 -0.41 5.18 6.15
C THR A 100 -1.30 5.31 7.38
N GLY A 101 -2.36 4.49 7.53
CA GLY A 101 -3.15 4.49 8.77
C GLY A 101 -2.25 4.13 9.95
N SER A 102 -2.58 4.56 11.17
CA SER A 102 -1.71 4.23 12.31
C SER A 102 -1.82 2.74 12.65
N GLN A 103 -3.03 2.19 12.74
CA GLN A 103 -3.26 0.78 13.06
C GLN A 103 -3.54 -0.09 11.83
N GLY A 104 -3.12 -1.34 11.91
CA GLY A 104 -3.40 -2.40 10.93
C GLY A 104 -2.31 -3.46 10.89
N THR A 105 -2.64 -4.62 10.34
CA THR A 105 -1.73 -5.77 10.24
C THR A 105 -1.68 -6.24 8.79
N ALA A 106 -0.48 -6.25 8.21
CA ALA A 106 -0.26 -6.84 6.90
C ALA A 106 0.13 -8.32 7.04
N VAL A 107 -0.37 -9.16 6.13
CA VAL A 107 -0.02 -10.57 6.00
C VAL A 107 0.36 -10.82 4.56
N ILE A 108 1.53 -11.41 4.33
CA ILE A 108 2.08 -11.65 2.99
C ILE A 108 2.36 -13.14 2.87
N THR A 109 1.78 -13.78 1.86
CA THR A 109 2.13 -15.13 1.42
C THR A 109 2.91 -15.05 0.10
N HIS A 110 3.27 -16.20 -0.47
CA HIS A 110 3.93 -16.25 -1.78
C HIS A 110 3.10 -15.69 -2.93
N ASP A 111 1.77 -15.67 -2.79
CA ASP A 111 0.80 -15.35 -3.84
C ASP A 111 -0.17 -14.23 -3.46
N GLN A 112 -0.53 -14.12 -2.18
CA GLN A 112 -1.49 -13.15 -1.65
C GLN A 112 -0.81 -12.12 -0.75
N ALA A 113 -1.43 -10.95 -0.64
CA ALA A 113 -1.12 -9.97 0.39
C ALA A 113 -2.42 -9.37 0.90
N CYS A 114 -2.63 -9.40 2.20
CA CYS A 114 -3.85 -8.96 2.85
C CYS A 114 -3.50 -7.92 3.92
N LEU A 115 -4.31 -6.87 4.04
CA LEU A 115 -4.14 -5.86 5.09
C LEU A 115 -5.42 -5.76 5.91
N TRP A 116 -5.31 -6.10 7.20
CA TRP A 116 -6.36 -5.87 8.17
C TRP A 116 -6.28 -4.44 8.69
N ALA A 117 -7.41 -3.74 8.64
CA ALA A 117 -7.58 -2.42 9.22
C ALA A 117 -8.93 -2.37 9.95
N ASP A 118 -9.08 -1.48 10.93
CA ASP A 118 -10.36 -1.21 11.58
C ASP A 118 -11.16 -0.10 10.87
N GLY A 119 -12.40 0.11 11.33
CA GLY A 119 -13.37 1.02 10.70
C GLY A 119 -12.91 2.45 10.49
N ARG A 120 -11.94 2.95 11.27
CA ARG A 120 -11.38 4.29 11.11
C ARG A 120 -10.63 4.47 9.79
N TYR A 121 -10.12 3.37 9.24
CA TYR A 121 -9.20 3.40 8.11
C TYR A 121 -9.74 2.73 6.84
N PHE A 122 -10.98 2.24 6.80
CA PHE A 122 -11.50 1.54 5.62
C PHE A 122 -11.38 2.37 4.33
N LEU A 123 -11.90 3.60 4.34
CA LEU A 123 -11.84 4.47 3.15
C LEU A 123 -10.39 4.83 2.78
N GLN A 124 -9.55 5.05 3.78
CA GLN A 124 -8.13 5.35 3.54
C GLN A 124 -7.42 4.15 2.92
N ALA A 125 -7.66 2.94 3.42
CA ALA A 125 -7.06 1.72 2.92
C ALA A 125 -7.54 1.42 1.48
N GLU A 126 -8.83 1.59 1.18
CA GLU A 126 -9.37 1.45 -0.18
C GLU A 126 -8.71 2.43 -1.17
N GLN A 127 -8.34 3.63 -0.72
CA GLN A 127 -7.68 4.64 -1.56
C GLN A 127 -6.18 4.43 -1.73
N GLN A 128 -5.51 3.86 -0.73
CA GLN A 128 -4.04 3.76 -0.68
C GLN A 128 -3.51 2.41 -1.15
N LEU A 129 -4.25 1.33 -0.94
CA LEU A 129 -3.85 -0.01 -1.35
C LEU A 129 -4.04 -0.18 -2.86
N ASP A 130 -3.08 -0.82 -3.50
CA ASP A 130 -3.24 -1.27 -4.88
C ASP A 130 -4.08 -2.56 -4.88
N PRO A 131 -5.32 -2.54 -5.41
CA PRO A 131 -6.22 -3.70 -5.35
C PRO A 131 -5.75 -4.87 -6.23
N SER A 132 -4.78 -4.66 -7.14
CA SER A 132 -4.17 -5.75 -7.89
C SER A 132 -3.17 -6.56 -7.07
N MET A 133 -2.72 -6.03 -5.93
CA MET A 133 -1.71 -6.65 -5.07
C MET A 133 -2.22 -6.94 -3.65
N TRP A 134 -3.09 -6.08 -3.12
CA TRP A 134 -3.54 -6.13 -1.72
C TRP A 134 -5.04 -6.32 -1.61
N THR A 135 -5.46 -7.23 -0.74
CA THR A 135 -6.85 -7.39 -0.31
C THR A 135 -7.04 -6.68 1.03
N LEU A 136 -7.96 -5.71 1.08
CA LEU A 136 -8.36 -5.07 2.34
C LEU A 136 -9.28 -6.00 3.13
N MET A 137 -8.88 -6.31 4.37
CA MET A 137 -9.66 -7.09 5.33
C MET A 137 -10.25 -6.14 6.38
N LYS A 138 -11.56 -5.91 6.32
CA LYS A 138 -12.27 -4.96 7.19
C LYS A 138 -12.53 -5.57 8.56
N GLN A 139 -11.62 -5.37 9.52
CA GLN A 139 -11.73 -5.94 10.87
C GLN A 139 -13.05 -5.57 11.55
N HIS A 140 -13.54 -6.47 12.39
CA HIS A 140 -14.77 -6.31 13.18
C HIS A 140 -16.03 -6.08 12.34
N THR A 141 -16.02 -6.56 11.09
CA THR A 141 -17.20 -6.62 10.23
C THR A 141 -17.60 -8.08 10.00
N ASP A 142 -18.90 -8.30 9.81
CA ASP A 142 -19.45 -9.63 9.59
C ASP A 142 -18.79 -10.30 8.38
N GLY A 143 -18.32 -11.53 8.58
CA GLY A 143 -17.68 -12.34 7.53
C GLY A 143 -16.18 -12.07 7.31
N CYS A 144 -15.59 -11.06 7.96
CA CYS A 144 -14.13 -10.88 7.93
C CYS A 144 -13.45 -11.81 8.95
N PRO A 145 -12.61 -12.78 8.53
CA PRO A 145 -11.87 -13.63 9.47
C PRO A 145 -10.82 -12.83 10.24
N THR A 146 -10.42 -13.32 11.42
CA THR A 146 -9.21 -12.82 12.08
C THR A 146 -7.96 -13.20 11.28
N VAL A 147 -6.82 -12.58 11.61
CA VAL A 147 -5.53 -12.91 10.97
C VAL A 147 -5.21 -14.41 11.13
N GLU A 148 -5.36 -14.94 12.35
CA GLU A 148 -5.06 -16.35 12.63
C GLU A 148 -6.02 -17.31 11.93
N GLU A 149 -7.30 -16.95 11.84
CA GLU A 149 -8.29 -17.74 11.10
C GLU A 149 -7.98 -17.77 9.61
N TRP A 150 -7.65 -16.61 9.02
CA TRP A 150 -7.29 -16.53 7.62
C TRP A 150 -6.01 -17.30 7.31
N VAL A 151 -4.98 -17.15 8.14
CA VAL A 151 -3.71 -17.90 8.00
C VAL A 151 -3.97 -19.40 8.09
N ARG A 152 -4.74 -19.84 9.09
CA ARG A 152 -5.10 -21.25 9.25
C ARG A 152 -5.91 -21.77 8.06
N ASN A 153 -6.78 -20.96 7.46
CA ASN A 153 -7.58 -21.39 6.31
C ASN A 153 -6.76 -21.43 5.01
N THR A 154 -5.76 -20.56 4.89
CA THR A 154 -4.96 -20.37 3.67
C THR A 154 -3.77 -21.33 3.58
N LEU A 155 -3.10 -21.60 4.70
CA LEU A 155 -1.87 -22.41 4.72
C LEU A 155 -2.15 -23.89 4.95
N SER A 156 -1.18 -24.73 4.60
CA SER A 156 -1.22 -26.19 4.76
C SER A 156 -0.55 -26.64 6.06
N GLU A 157 -0.80 -27.88 6.45
CA GLU A 157 -0.09 -28.50 7.57
C GLU A 157 1.43 -28.54 7.30
N GLY A 158 2.22 -28.21 8.32
CA GLY A 158 3.68 -28.13 8.22
C GLY A 158 4.21 -26.78 7.73
N ASP A 159 3.36 -25.88 7.24
CA ASP A 159 3.78 -24.55 6.80
C ASP A 159 4.31 -23.70 7.97
N ALA A 160 5.25 -22.82 7.66
CA ALA A 160 5.86 -21.89 8.60
C ALA A 160 5.39 -20.45 8.38
N VAL A 161 5.04 -19.77 9.48
CA VAL A 161 4.61 -18.37 9.52
C VAL A 161 5.67 -17.55 10.25
N GLY A 162 6.36 -16.66 9.54
CA GLY A 162 7.38 -15.80 10.11
C GLY A 162 6.77 -14.61 10.87
N VAL A 163 7.28 -14.36 12.07
CA VAL A 163 6.97 -13.17 12.88
C VAL A 163 8.25 -12.55 13.42
N ASP A 164 8.32 -11.22 13.43
CA ASP A 164 9.42 -10.54 14.10
C ASP A 164 9.22 -10.63 15.62
N ALA A 165 10.14 -11.34 16.28
CA ALA A 165 10.08 -11.56 17.72
C ALA A 165 10.13 -10.26 18.53
N SER A 166 10.69 -9.18 17.96
CA SER A 166 10.74 -7.88 18.65
C SER A 166 9.38 -7.17 18.66
N THR A 167 8.51 -7.42 17.68
CA THR A 167 7.23 -6.68 17.55
C THR A 167 6.01 -7.47 18.01
N PHE A 168 6.22 -8.66 18.58
CA PHE A 168 5.15 -9.49 19.11
C PHE A 168 5.29 -9.60 20.62
N SER A 169 4.22 -9.25 21.35
CA SER A 169 4.15 -9.62 22.77
C SER A 169 4.10 -11.14 22.91
N TYR A 170 4.71 -11.65 23.98
CA TYR A 170 4.71 -13.10 24.27
C TYR A 170 3.30 -13.69 24.33
N SER A 171 2.34 -12.97 24.93
CA SER A 171 0.94 -13.40 25.02
C SER A 171 0.26 -13.51 23.65
N THR A 172 0.54 -12.57 22.74
CA THR A 172 0.00 -12.60 21.37
C THR A 172 0.61 -13.76 20.58
N TYR A 173 1.92 -13.95 20.70
CA TYR A 173 2.63 -15.08 20.08
C TYR A 173 2.06 -16.42 20.55
N GLU A 174 1.94 -16.63 21.87
CA GLU A 174 1.46 -17.89 22.45
C GLU A 174 0.01 -18.18 22.04
N SER A 175 -0.86 -17.17 22.08
CA SER A 175 -2.26 -17.28 21.66
C SER A 175 -2.37 -17.65 20.17
N MET A 176 -1.57 -17.02 19.31
CA MET A 176 -1.55 -17.31 17.88
C MET A 176 -1.00 -18.72 17.60
N GLN A 177 0.11 -19.10 18.24
CA GLN A 177 0.69 -20.45 18.09
C GLN A 177 -0.33 -21.53 18.46
N LYS A 178 -1.02 -21.40 19.60
CA LYS A 178 -2.07 -22.36 20.02
C LYS A 178 -3.20 -22.50 18.99
N LYS A 179 -3.55 -21.44 18.28
CA LYS A 179 -4.59 -21.48 17.22
C LYS A 179 -4.08 -22.16 15.95
N LEU A 180 -2.80 -21.96 15.61
CA LEU A 180 -2.15 -22.52 14.42
C LEU A 180 -1.74 -23.98 14.59
N ASP A 181 -1.38 -24.40 15.81
CA ASP A 181 -1.05 -25.79 16.18
C ASP A 181 -2.18 -26.76 15.83
N LYS A 182 -3.44 -26.30 15.89
CA LYS A 182 -4.62 -27.10 15.51
C LYS A 182 -4.60 -27.58 14.06
N LYS A 183 -3.80 -26.96 13.19
CA LYS A 183 -3.57 -27.37 11.80
C LYS A 183 -2.11 -27.75 11.53
N GLY A 184 -1.28 -27.91 12.57
CA GLY A 184 0.14 -28.20 12.44
C GLY A 184 0.96 -27.11 11.74
N ILE A 185 0.48 -25.85 11.77
CA ILE A 185 1.22 -24.68 11.26
C ILE A 185 2.13 -24.14 12.35
N LYS A 186 3.38 -23.83 12.01
CA LYS A 186 4.39 -23.36 12.96
C LYS A 186 4.54 -21.84 12.89
N LEU A 187 4.45 -21.16 14.02
CA LEU A 187 4.87 -19.76 14.14
C LEU A 187 6.39 -19.75 14.37
N VAL A 188 7.11 -18.99 13.56
CA VAL A 188 8.56 -18.96 13.57
C VAL A 188 9.05 -17.56 13.90
N PRO A 189 9.67 -17.33 15.07
CA PRO A 189 10.30 -16.06 15.39
C PRO A 189 11.53 -15.89 14.49
N THR A 190 11.50 -14.89 13.62
CA THR A 190 12.60 -14.62 12.70
C THR A 190 13.74 -13.93 13.44
N SER A 191 14.99 -14.36 13.20
CA SER A 191 16.21 -13.77 13.78
C SER A 191 16.48 -12.32 13.37
N PHE A 192 15.88 -11.87 12.27
CA PHE A 192 15.92 -10.48 11.80
C PHE A 192 14.59 -10.15 11.12
N ASN A 193 14.26 -8.86 11.04
CA ASN A 193 13.06 -8.42 10.34
C ASN A 193 13.27 -8.45 8.82
N LEU A 194 12.51 -9.28 8.10
CA LEU A 194 12.62 -9.42 6.64
C LEU A 194 12.33 -8.11 5.90
N ILE A 195 11.47 -7.25 6.44
CA ILE A 195 11.12 -5.98 5.80
C ILE A 195 12.28 -4.99 5.85
N ASP A 196 13.04 -4.99 6.96
CA ASP A 196 14.21 -4.13 7.08
C ASP A 196 15.33 -4.58 6.12
N VAL A 197 15.49 -5.90 5.92
CA VAL A 197 16.45 -6.45 4.94
C VAL A 197 16.06 -6.05 3.51
N VAL A 198 14.80 -6.22 3.13
CA VAL A 198 14.32 -5.81 1.79
C VAL A 198 14.47 -4.31 1.58
N ARG A 199 14.19 -3.50 2.62
CA ARG A 199 14.39 -2.05 2.54
C ARG A 199 15.84 -1.70 2.24
N ALA A 200 16.78 -2.27 3.00
CA ALA A 200 18.20 -2.03 2.79
C ALA A 200 18.70 -2.49 1.41
N GLN A 201 18.23 -3.66 0.92
CA GLN A 201 18.57 -4.17 -0.41
C GLN A 201 18.13 -3.21 -1.53
N LEU A 202 16.88 -2.73 -1.45
CA LEU A 202 16.33 -1.83 -2.46
C LEU A 202 16.93 -0.41 -2.42
N GLU A 203 17.38 0.05 -1.24
CA GLU A 203 18.10 1.31 -1.09
C GLU A 203 19.53 1.22 -1.66
N GLY A 204 20.25 0.12 -1.39
CA GLY A 204 21.61 -0.09 -1.91
C GLY A 204 21.71 -0.24 -3.43
N GLU A 205 20.70 -0.87 -4.06
CA GLU A 205 20.62 -0.97 -5.54
C GLU A 205 20.44 0.41 -6.23
N GLY A 206 20.06 1.45 -5.50
CA GLY A 206 19.93 2.81 -6.02
C GLY A 206 21.26 3.57 -6.15
N GLU A 207 22.29 3.18 -5.40
CA GLU A 207 23.56 3.91 -5.32
C GLU A 207 24.62 3.40 -6.32
N GLU A 208 24.61 2.12 -6.68
CA GLU A 208 25.59 1.54 -7.62
C GLU A 208 25.37 1.92 -9.10
N GLY A 209 24.24 2.56 -9.44
CA GLY A 209 23.97 3.06 -10.80
C GLY A 209 24.67 4.37 -11.19
N GLY A 210 25.46 4.97 -10.28
CA GLY A 210 26.00 6.33 -10.42
C GLY A 210 27.49 6.48 -10.72
N SER A 211 28.30 5.41 -10.73
CA SER A 211 29.76 5.53 -10.93
C SER A 211 30.25 4.60 -12.05
N GLY A 212 30.25 5.12 -13.27
CA GLY A 212 30.83 4.46 -14.44
C GLY A 212 31.29 5.51 -15.44
N GLY A 213 32.33 6.27 -15.10
CA GLY A 213 32.80 7.35 -15.98
C GLY A 213 34.04 8.11 -15.50
N LYS A 214 35.19 7.44 -15.43
CA LYS A 214 36.50 7.92 -15.93
C LYS A 214 37.62 7.01 -15.41
N VAL A 215 38.02 6.04 -16.23
CA VAL A 215 39.43 5.66 -16.31
C VAL A 215 39.94 6.34 -17.57
N GLY A 216 40.42 7.56 -17.41
CA GLY A 216 41.22 8.24 -18.43
C GLY A 216 42.65 7.74 -18.29
N GLY A 217 43.11 6.98 -19.27
CA GLY A 217 44.52 6.67 -19.44
C GLY A 217 45.32 7.95 -19.64
N GLY A 218 46.50 7.99 -19.03
CA GLY A 218 47.56 8.94 -19.31
C GLY A 218 48.86 8.16 -19.32
N GLU A 219 49.54 8.24 -20.46
CA GLU A 219 50.90 7.77 -20.73
C GLU A 219 51.94 8.31 -19.74
#